data_AF-A0A6C0P0D3-F1
#
_entry.id   AF-A0A6C0P0D3-F1
#
_cell.length_a   1.000
_cell.length_b   1.000
_cell.length_c   1.000
_cell.angle_alpha   90.00
_cell.angle_beta   90.00
_cell.angle_gamma   90.00
#
_symmetry.space_group_name_H-M   'P 1'
#
loop_
_entity.id
_entity.type
_entity.pdbx_description
1 polymer ?
#
loop_
_entity_poly.entity_id
_entity_poly.type
_entity_poly.pdbx_seq_one_letter_code
_entity_poly.pdbx_strand_id
1 'polypeptide(L)'
;MISLFKKEELYPWAGKPSIYASIQEQLDRHGRIVDDKLPDDEAYWADQPFRWVAGGLDGAFGRHAGGERQEASVHELAKLLAKLSRKPGMRTRRAVYVKLMEEDILGMIDPLLDALRGFPGIRLEQLYQEATWLAEHGAHRNVVKFGIALLGRFETELHRDLILTLGKHEEFTLYASVAVQNSLANVNQELFELAQFVHGWGKIQLVERLEPATPEIKAWLLRHGCRNSIMNEYLAYACAVNGELHLALAGDAVDEALYEGAGEILSALLRGGPAEDIDDYAHAPEVLGHFLRLSRDRGASVAHLADMMEIYEFLNAGDDERWAARYAGAWTEAERIRLLELSKPLVFRADWPDKVWAALVSGSRAEQYTAIRAARALGLDVWPELYRQLQAAPADQSLYYELMRTDDRSRVEELVRFAERALPLADIAVGPADQMGLGPEFAVHGALDSIVQDLDAHPGVGKTLIASALQSPVIRNRSMALKALEAWPLDAWDDSVIAGMKSLAKVEPDDRLRDRIREILQERGLL
;
A
#
# COMPACT_ATOMS: atom_id res chain seq x y z
N MET A 1 -21.46 -1.11 52.57
CA MET A 1 -21.22 -2.07 51.47
C MET A 1 -20.60 -1.27 50.34
N ILE A 2 -19.31 -1.48 50.10
CA ILE A 2 -18.49 -0.71 49.17
C ILE A 2 -18.85 -1.15 47.75
N SER A 3 -19.33 -0.23 46.92
CA SER A 3 -19.47 -0.46 45.48
C SER A 3 -18.08 -0.72 44.91
N LEU A 4 -17.83 -1.98 44.53
CA LEU A 4 -16.67 -2.37 43.75
C LEU A 4 -16.84 -1.75 42.35
N PHE A 5 -16.34 -0.53 42.17
CA PHE A 5 -16.09 0.02 40.84
C PHE A 5 -15.29 -1.02 40.05
N LYS A 6 -15.78 -1.38 38.86
CA LYS A 6 -15.07 -2.34 37.99
C LYS A 6 -13.66 -1.80 37.77
N LYS A 7 -12.63 -2.58 38.15
CA LYS A 7 -11.22 -2.20 37.98
C LYS A 7 -10.88 -1.81 36.53
N GLU A 8 -11.64 -2.36 35.58
CA GLU A 8 -11.60 -2.09 34.13
C GLU A 8 -11.86 -0.61 33.80
N GLU A 9 -12.74 0.09 34.53
CA GLU A 9 -13.02 1.53 34.31
C GLU A 9 -11.94 2.42 34.94
N LEU A 10 -11.22 1.92 35.95
CA LEU A 10 -10.22 2.71 36.67
C LEU A 10 -8.83 2.64 36.01
N TYR A 11 -8.42 1.50 35.45
CA TYR A 11 -7.12 1.36 34.80
C TYR A 11 -7.30 0.86 33.37
N PRO A 12 -6.99 1.66 32.34
CA PRO A 12 -7.29 1.32 30.94
C PRO A 12 -6.75 -0.03 30.47
N TRP A 13 -5.63 -0.49 31.04
CA TRP A 13 -4.98 -1.76 30.71
C TRP A 13 -5.47 -2.96 31.54
N ALA A 14 -6.28 -2.75 32.60
CA ALA A 14 -6.70 -3.84 33.47
C ALA A 14 -7.67 -4.78 32.74
N GLY A 15 -7.34 -6.08 32.70
CA GLY A 15 -8.16 -7.10 32.03
C GLY A 15 -7.95 -7.17 30.52
N LYS A 16 -7.07 -6.33 29.95
CA LYS A 16 -6.68 -6.39 28.54
C LYS A 16 -5.35 -7.15 28.39
N PRO A 17 -5.14 -7.90 27.29
CA PRO A 17 -3.84 -8.49 27.00
C PRO A 17 -2.81 -7.38 26.73
N SER A 18 -1.55 -7.66 27.05
CA SER A 18 -0.44 -6.80 26.62
C SER A 18 -0.25 -6.96 25.11
N ILE A 19 0.07 -5.86 24.42
CA ILE A 19 0.46 -5.89 23.01
C ILE A 19 1.71 -6.74 22.81
N TYR A 20 2.70 -6.63 23.70
CA TYR A 20 3.92 -7.44 23.62
C TYR A 20 3.60 -8.93 23.68
N ALA A 21 2.78 -9.35 24.64
CA ALA A 21 2.35 -10.74 24.77
C ALA A 21 1.52 -11.20 23.55
N SER A 22 0.65 -10.34 23.03
CA SER A 22 -0.15 -10.64 21.83
C SER A 22 0.72 -10.85 20.60
N ILE A 23 1.75 -10.01 20.40
CA ILE A 23 2.72 -10.18 19.32
C ILE A 23 3.48 -11.50 19.49
N GLN A 24 3.93 -11.84 20.70
CA GLN A 24 4.60 -13.12 20.96
C GLN A 24 3.73 -14.33 20.60
N GLU A 25 2.43 -14.28 20.90
CA GLU A 25 1.46 -15.32 20.55
C GLU A 25 1.20 -15.42 19.03
N GLN A 26 1.41 -14.33 18.28
CA GLN A 26 1.25 -14.26 16.83
C GLN A 26 2.48 -14.70 16.03
N LEU A 27 3.62 -14.94 16.69
CA LEU A 27 4.84 -15.39 16.01
C LEU A 27 4.72 -16.85 15.58
N ASP A 28 4.94 -17.12 14.29
CA ASP A 28 5.06 -18.47 13.78
C ASP A 28 6.38 -19.14 14.20
N ARG A 29 6.57 -20.41 13.79
CA ARG A 29 7.80 -21.18 14.05
C ARG A 29 9.07 -20.55 13.47
N HIS A 30 8.94 -19.60 12.55
CA HIS A 30 10.03 -18.85 11.94
C HIS A 30 10.20 -17.46 12.55
N GLY A 31 9.38 -17.07 13.53
CA GLY A 31 9.41 -15.77 14.19
C GLY A 31 8.76 -14.65 13.40
N ARG A 32 7.87 -14.96 12.45
CA ARG A 32 7.09 -13.99 11.64
C ARG A 32 5.69 -13.83 12.20
N ILE A 33 5.15 -12.61 12.11
CA ILE A 33 3.76 -12.33 12.50
C ILE A 33 2.81 -12.92 11.46
N VAL A 34 1.83 -13.69 11.93
CA VAL A 34 0.82 -14.34 11.09
C VAL A 34 -0.41 -13.45 10.86
N ASP A 35 -0.75 -12.63 11.85
CA ASP A 35 -1.89 -11.71 11.85
C ASP A 35 -1.43 -10.39 12.50
N ASP A 36 -1.52 -9.28 11.76
CA ASP A 36 -1.09 -7.94 12.18
C ASP A 36 -2.15 -7.20 13.00
N LYS A 37 -3.22 -7.90 13.39
CA LYS A 37 -4.26 -7.34 14.26
C LYS A 37 -3.73 -7.12 15.69
N LEU A 38 -3.96 -5.93 16.22
CA LEU A 38 -3.62 -5.57 17.59
C LEU A 38 -4.83 -5.69 18.52
N PRO A 39 -4.63 -6.02 19.82
CA PRO A 39 -5.72 -6.15 20.79
C PRO A 39 -6.47 -4.85 21.09
N ASP A 40 -5.95 -3.70 20.67
CA ASP A 40 -6.60 -2.40 20.79
C ASP A 40 -7.25 -1.89 19.50
N ASP A 41 -7.23 -2.66 18.40
CA ASP A 41 -7.72 -2.22 17.09
C ASP A 41 -9.18 -1.74 17.14
N GLU A 42 -10.10 -2.49 17.74
CA GLU A 42 -11.50 -2.08 17.78
C GLU A 42 -11.70 -0.76 18.52
N ALA A 43 -10.93 -0.53 19.59
CA ALA A 43 -11.03 0.70 20.37
C ALA A 43 -10.32 1.88 19.68
N TYR A 44 -9.16 1.64 19.07
CA TYR A 44 -8.35 2.65 18.41
C TYR A 44 -9.05 3.20 17.15
N TRP A 45 -9.76 2.33 16.43
CA TRP A 45 -10.45 2.69 15.19
C TRP A 45 -11.96 2.98 15.35
N ALA A 46 -12.50 2.98 16.58
CA ALA A 46 -13.95 3.05 16.82
C ALA A 46 -14.62 4.29 16.20
N ASP A 47 -13.93 5.44 16.24
CA ASP A 47 -14.43 6.73 15.75
C ASP A 47 -13.86 7.11 14.38
N GLN A 48 -13.12 6.21 13.72
CA GLN A 48 -12.45 6.49 12.45
C GLN A 48 -13.25 5.88 11.28
N PRO A 49 -13.42 6.63 10.18
CA PRO A 49 -14.17 6.15 9.01
C PRO A 49 -13.47 5.00 8.27
N PHE A 50 -12.17 4.80 8.50
CA PHE A 50 -11.38 3.73 7.91
C PHE A 50 -10.20 3.35 8.82
N ARG A 51 -9.63 2.18 8.57
CA ARG A 51 -8.43 1.68 9.27
C ARG A 51 -7.24 1.79 8.35
N TRP A 52 -6.15 2.36 8.85
CA TRP A 52 -4.87 2.28 8.16
C TRP A 52 -4.26 0.90 8.33
N VAL A 53 -3.49 0.45 7.33
CA VAL A 53 -2.58 -0.68 7.49
C VAL A 53 -1.58 -0.38 8.62
N ALA A 54 -1.13 -1.40 9.33
CA ALA A 54 -0.20 -1.23 10.45
C ALA A 54 1.05 -0.44 10.02
N GLY A 55 1.41 0.56 10.83
CA GLY A 55 2.51 1.50 10.54
C GLY A 55 2.25 2.50 9.41
N GLY A 56 1.12 2.43 8.71
CA GLY A 56 0.85 3.26 7.54
C GLY A 56 0.53 4.72 7.86
N LEU A 57 -0.16 4.98 8.96
CA LEU A 57 -0.40 6.36 9.42
C LEU A 57 0.93 7.08 9.71
N ASP A 58 1.81 6.41 10.47
CA ASP A 58 3.12 6.99 10.84
C ASP A 58 4.07 7.06 9.65
N GLY A 59 4.07 6.04 8.80
CA GLY A 59 4.91 5.96 7.60
C GLY A 59 4.55 7.03 6.56
N ALA A 60 3.26 7.29 6.35
CA ALA A 60 2.79 8.28 5.38
C ALA A 60 2.91 9.73 5.89
N PHE A 61 2.67 9.98 7.18
CA PHE A 61 2.55 11.35 7.73
C PHE A 61 3.64 11.77 8.71
N GLY A 62 4.64 10.92 8.98
CA GLY A 62 5.72 11.20 9.94
C GLY A 62 6.60 12.43 9.66
N ARG A 63 6.31 13.22 8.61
CA ARG A 63 7.04 14.44 8.23
C ARG A 63 6.24 15.75 8.41
N HIS A 64 5.10 15.77 9.09
CA HIS A 64 4.27 16.98 9.22
C HIS A 64 4.10 17.54 10.65
N ALA A 65 4.79 18.68 10.84
CA ALA A 65 4.46 19.93 11.55
C ALA A 65 3.94 19.93 13.01
N GLY A 66 4.71 20.59 13.88
CA GLY A 66 4.28 21.00 15.22
C GLY A 66 3.68 22.41 15.29
N GLY A 67 2.86 22.64 16.31
CA GLY A 67 2.20 23.93 16.61
C GLY A 67 1.98 24.14 18.11
N GLU A 68 1.48 25.33 18.52
CA GLU A 68 1.39 25.75 19.94
C GLU A 68 0.64 24.78 20.86
N ARG A 69 -0.40 24.09 20.36
CA ARG A 69 -1.15 23.08 21.13
C ARG A 69 -0.28 21.90 21.57
N GLN A 70 0.69 21.54 20.73
CA GLN A 70 1.60 20.42 20.97
C GLN A 70 2.60 20.75 22.09
N GLU A 71 3.11 21.98 22.16
CA GLU A 71 4.04 22.40 23.23
C GLU A 71 3.42 22.29 24.63
N ALA A 72 2.15 22.70 24.77
CA ALA A 72 1.42 22.59 26.03
C ALA A 72 1.24 21.12 26.46
N SER A 73 0.86 20.24 25.52
CA SER A 73 0.74 18.80 25.75
C SER A 73 2.08 18.16 26.14
N VAL A 74 3.17 18.51 25.45
CA VAL A 74 4.53 18.03 25.77
C VAL A 74 4.92 18.41 27.20
N HIS A 75 4.71 19.67 27.59
CA HIS A 75 5.06 20.14 28.91
C HIS A 75 4.21 19.48 30.02
N GLU A 76 2.92 19.26 29.77
CA GLU A 76 2.03 18.53 30.68
C GLU A 76 2.50 17.07 30.88
N LEU A 77 2.78 16.37 29.79
CA LEU A 77 3.21 14.98 29.83
C LEU A 77 4.58 14.83 30.53
N ALA A 78 5.51 15.77 30.31
CA ALA A 78 6.77 15.84 31.05
C ALA A 78 6.56 16.01 32.57
N LYS A 79 5.60 16.85 33.00
CA LYS A 79 5.22 16.97 34.43
C LYS A 79 4.68 15.67 34.99
N LEU A 80 3.85 14.95 34.23
CA LEU A 80 3.29 13.66 34.64
C LEU A 80 4.39 12.60 34.80
N LEU A 81 5.34 12.54 33.87
CA LEU A 81 6.50 11.65 33.93
C LEU A 81 7.43 12.00 35.11
N ALA A 82 7.66 13.27 35.38
CA ALA A 82 8.41 13.72 36.57
C ALA A 82 7.70 13.36 37.88
N LYS A 83 6.36 13.38 37.90
CA LYS A 83 5.59 12.92 39.06
C LYS A 83 5.64 11.40 39.21
N LEU A 84 5.52 10.67 38.11
CA LEU A 84 5.59 9.21 38.07
C LEU A 84 6.95 8.71 38.54
N SER A 85 8.05 9.22 37.99
CA SER A 85 9.40 8.81 38.38
C SER A 85 9.74 9.10 39.85
N ARG A 86 9.19 10.17 40.45
CA ARG A 86 9.36 10.46 41.90
C ARG A 86 8.51 9.60 42.81
N LYS A 87 7.31 9.22 42.36
CA LYS A 87 6.36 8.41 43.13
C LYS A 87 5.71 7.37 42.22
N PRO A 88 6.44 6.29 41.89
CA PRO A 88 5.90 5.20 41.08
C PRO A 88 4.66 4.59 41.73
N GLY A 89 3.65 4.26 40.93
CA GLY A 89 2.43 3.63 41.42
C GLY A 89 1.26 3.73 40.45
N MET A 90 0.23 2.93 40.71
CA MET A 90 -0.92 2.77 39.80
C MET A 90 -1.59 4.09 39.41
N ARG A 91 -1.74 5.03 40.35
CA ARG A 91 -2.39 6.33 40.09
C ARG A 91 -1.56 7.25 39.22
N THR A 92 -0.26 7.34 39.47
CA THR A 92 0.65 8.20 38.69
C THR A 92 0.86 7.61 37.30
N ARG A 93 0.95 6.27 37.20
CA ARG A 93 1.04 5.57 35.92
C ARG A 93 -0.21 5.75 35.09
N ARG A 94 -1.40 5.61 35.69
CA ARG A 94 -2.67 5.87 35.01
C ARG A 94 -2.73 7.26 34.39
N ALA A 95 -2.25 8.28 35.10
CA ALA A 95 -2.26 9.65 34.59
C ALA A 95 -1.41 9.80 33.31
N VAL A 96 -0.20 9.22 33.30
CA VAL A 96 0.65 9.18 32.09
C VAL A 96 -0.01 8.36 30.99
N TYR A 97 -0.52 7.18 31.33
CA TYR A 97 -1.10 6.23 30.38
C TYR A 97 -2.31 6.83 29.64
N VAL A 98 -3.26 7.43 30.36
CA VAL A 98 -4.45 8.06 29.76
C VAL A 98 -4.03 9.20 28.84
N LYS A 99 -3.07 10.03 29.27
CA LYS A 99 -2.56 11.12 28.44
C LYS A 99 -1.95 10.58 27.13
N LEU A 100 -1.15 9.53 27.19
CA LEU A 100 -0.58 8.90 25.99
C LEU A 100 -1.63 8.32 25.03
N MET A 101 -2.79 7.89 25.52
CA MET A 101 -3.88 7.39 24.67
C MET A 101 -4.59 8.51 23.90
N GLU A 102 -4.61 9.72 24.44
CA GLU A 102 -5.33 10.88 23.86
C GLU A 102 -4.49 11.67 22.85
N GLU A 103 -3.17 11.47 22.85
CA GLU A 103 -2.24 12.27 22.07
C GLU A 103 -1.83 11.60 20.74
N ASP A 104 -1.55 12.42 19.74
CA ASP A 104 -0.79 12.02 18.56
C ASP A 104 0.69 11.86 18.95
N ILE A 105 1.07 10.63 19.25
CA ILE A 105 2.36 10.35 19.86
C ILE A 105 3.52 10.54 18.87
N LEU A 106 3.29 10.41 17.57
CA LEU A 106 4.35 10.47 16.56
C LEU A 106 5.03 11.83 16.54
N GLY A 107 4.25 12.91 16.42
CA GLY A 107 4.79 14.26 16.46
C GLY A 107 5.33 14.68 17.84
N MET A 108 4.90 14.01 18.91
CA MET A 108 5.21 14.40 20.29
C MET A 108 6.44 13.72 20.89
N ILE A 109 6.86 12.56 20.37
CA ILE A 109 7.95 11.77 20.96
C ILE A 109 9.25 12.57 21.06
N ASP A 110 9.76 13.12 19.95
CA ASP A 110 11.04 13.81 19.97
C ASP A 110 11.03 15.07 20.85
N PRO A 111 10.05 16.00 20.72
CA PRO A 111 9.95 17.15 21.62
C PRO A 111 9.87 16.75 23.10
N LEU A 112 9.14 15.68 23.42
CA LEU A 112 9.00 15.20 24.79
C LEU A 112 10.30 14.59 25.31
N LEU A 113 10.95 13.72 24.55
CA LEU A 113 12.22 13.12 24.95
C LEU A 113 13.32 14.18 25.14
N ASP A 114 13.29 15.25 24.35
CA ASP A 114 14.20 16.38 24.52
C ASP A 114 13.85 17.25 25.72
N ALA A 115 12.56 17.52 25.96
CA ALA A 115 12.12 18.22 27.17
C ALA A 115 12.52 17.48 28.46
N LEU A 116 12.57 16.15 28.43
CA LEU A 116 12.97 15.33 29.57
C LEU A 116 14.46 15.46 29.94
N ARG A 117 15.35 15.84 29.01
CA ARG A 117 16.82 15.92 29.24
C ARG A 117 17.26 16.95 30.29
N GLY A 118 16.35 17.82 30.75
CA GLY A 118 16.62 18.78 31.82
C GLY A 118 15.42 19.00 32.74
N PHE A 119 14.39 18.15 32.66
CA PHE A 119 13.14 18.42 33.37
C PHE A 119 13.32 18.24 34.89
N PRO A 120 13.01 19.27 35.71
CA PRO A 120 13.23 19.22 37.14
C PRO A 120 12.50 18.06 37.82
N GLY A 121 13.25 17.26 38.59
CA GLY A 121 12.71 16.21 39.43
C GLY A 121 12.51 14.85 38.77
N ILE A 122 12.94 14.65 37.52
CA ILE A 122 12.99 13.32 36.90
C ILE A 122 13.99 12.42 37.65
N ARG A 123 13.59 11.17 37.92
CA ARG A 123 14.46 10.12 38.48
C ARG A 123 14.71 9.09 37.37
N LEU A 124 15.92 9.07 36.81
CA LEU A 124 16.25 8.31 35.59
C LEU A 124 16.02 6.81 35.75
N GLU A 125 16.47 6.21 36.86
CA GLU A 125 16.29 4.77 37.12
C GLU A 125 14.81 4.38 37.17
N GLN A 126 13.97 5.18 37.83
CA GLN A 126 12.54 4.91 37.92
C GLN A 126 11.83 5.21 36.60
N LEU A 127 12.29 6.21 35.85
CA LEU A 127 11.78 6.47 34.50
C LEU A 127 12.08 5.30 33.56
N TYR A 128 13.28 4.71 33.65
CA TYR A 128 13.65 3.50 32.93
C TYR A 128 12.73 2.33 33.28
N GLN A 129 12.51 2.03 34.56
CA GLN A 129 11.59 0.97 34.99
C GLN A 129 10.15 1.17 34.47
N GLU A 130 9.69 2.41 34.40
CA GLU A 130 8.39 2.74 33.83
C GLU A 130 8.39 2.58 32.30
N ALA A 131 9.46 2.95 31.61
CA ALA A 131 9.60 2.74 30.16
C ALA A 131 9.51 1.25 29.81
N THR A 132 10.24 0.39 30.55
CA THR A 132 10.17 -1.07 30.42
C THR A 132 8.74 -1.55 30.64
N TRP A 133 8.07 -1.08 31.71
CA TRP A 133 6.70 -1.47 32.00
C TRP A 133 5.72 -1.08 30.88
N LEU A 134 5.84 0.13 30.32
CA LEU A 134 4.97 0.61 29.25
C LEU A 134 5.13 -0.21 27.96
N ALA A 135 6.37 -0.59 27.63
CA ALA A 135 6.65 -1.42 26.45
C ALA A 135 6.18 -2.88 26.64
N GLU A 136 6.42 -3.47 27.80
CA GLU A 136 6.14 -4.89 28.06
C GLU A 136 4.68 -5.18 28.46
N HIS A 137 4.02 -4.25 29.14
CA HIS A 137 2.68 -4.44 29.72
C HIS A 137 1.61 -3.50 29.12
N GLY A 138 1.98 -2.65 28.16
CA GLY A 138 1.04 -1.74 27.50
C GLY A 138 -0.01 -2.49 26.68
N ALA A 139 -1.28 -2.21 26.96
CA ALA A 139 -2.43 -2.71 26.19
C ALA A 139 -2.92 -1.77 25.06
N HIS A 140 -2.23 -0.65 24.80
CA HIS A 140 -2.62 0.33 23.77
C HIS A 140 -1.37 0.81 23.03
N ARG A 141 -1.46 0.95 21.70
CA ARG A 141 -0.30 1.14 20.83
C ARG A 141 0.49 2.41 21.12
N ASN A 142 -0.15 3.54 21.37
CA ASN A 142 0.55 4.80 21.65
C ASN A 142 1.40 4.71 22.94
N VAL A 143 0.93 3.94 23.91
CA VAL A 143 1.68 3.69 25.15
C VAL A 143 2.92 2.84 24.90
N VAL A 144 2.77 1.78 24.09
CA VAL A 144 3.89 0.90 23.72
C VAL A 144 4.91 1.64 22.86
N LYS A 145 4.47 2.40 21.85
CA LYS A 145 5.31 3.28 21.01
C LYS A 145 6.16 4.21 21.87
N PHE A 146 5.54 4.90 22.83
CA PHE A 146 6.26 5.77 23.75
C PHE A 146 7.22 4.99 24.67
N GLY A 147 6.82 3.82 25.17
CA GLY A 147 7.68 2.93 25.94
C GLY A 147 8.96 2.56 25.20
N ILE A 148 8.85 2.13 23.93
CA ILE A 148 9.98 1.81 23.06
C ILE A 148 10.88 3.05 22.86
N ALA A 149 10.28 4.19 22.49
CA ALA A 149 11.02 5.42 22.22
C ALA A 149 11.80 5.91 23.46
N LEU A 150 11.18 5.82 24.64
CA LEU A 150 11.80 6.21 25.90
C LEU A 150 12.93 5.23 26.30
N LEU A 151 12.74 3.92 26.10
CA LEU A 151 13.80 2.93 26.30
C LEU A 151 15.02 3.24 25.44
N GLY A 152 14.83 3.66 24.19
CA GLY A 152 15.92 4.06 23.28
C GLY A 152 16.81 5.21 23.78
N ARG A 153 16.46 5.90 24.88
CA ARG A 153 17.33 6.91 25.53
C ARG A 153 18.20 6.35 26.66
N PHE A 154 18.08 5.06 26.98
CA PHE A 154 18.89 4.35 27.97
C PHE A 154 19.79 3.31 27.29
N GLU A 155 20.72 2.69 28.02
CA GLU A 155 21.49 1.55 27.50
C GLU A 155 20.55 0.33 27.40
N THR A 156 20.13 -0.04 26.18
CA THR A 156 19.05 -1.02 25.95
C THR A 156 19.51 -2.43 25.62
N GLU A 157 20.79 -2.76 25.77
CA GLU A 157 21.27 -4.14 25.55
C GLU A 157 20.49 -5.17 26.41
N LEU A 158 20.03 -4.76 27.59
CA LEU A 158 19.17 -5.60 28.47
C LEU A 158 17.74 -5.82 27.93
N HIS A 159 17.30 -5.03 26.96
CA HIS A 159 15.95 -5.04 26.39
C HIS A 159 15.93 -5.29 24.88
N ARG A 160 17.05 -5.71 24.29
CA ARG A 160 17.15 -6.07 22.88
C ARG A 160 15.97 -6.95 22.44
N ASP A 161 15.73 -8.06 23.13
CA ASP A 161 14.69 -9.02 22.75
C ASP A 161 13.28 -8.42 22.81
N LEU A 162 13.00 -7.55 23.79
CA LEU A 162 11.73 -6.83 23.89
C LEU A 162 11.54 -5.88 22.69
N ILE A 163 12.56 -5.06 22.40
CA ILE A 163 12.51 -4.07 21.32
C ILE A 163 12.37 -4.75 19.96
N LEU A 164 13.16 -5.79 19.68
CA LEU A 164 13.11 -6.51 18.41
C LEU A 164 11.80 -7.27 18.25
N THR A 165 11.29 -7.91 19.30
CA THR A 165 10.00 -8.62 19.23
C THR A 165 8.86 -7.65 18.92
N LEU A 166 8.81 -6.49 19.58
CA LEU A 166 7.83 -5.44 19.25
C LEU A 166 8.03 -4.94 17.82
N GLY A 167 9.28 -4.70 17.42
CA GLY A 167 9.64 -4.17 16.10
C GLY A 167 9.31 -5.09 14.92
N LYS A 168 9.04 -6.38 15.15
CA LYS A 168 8.57 -7.32 14.12
C LYS A 168 7.16 -7.00 13.62
N HIS A 169 6.43 -6.15 14.35
CA HIS A 169 5.12 -5.66 13.96
C HIS A 169 5.24 -4.27 13.31
N GLU A 170 4.65 -4.11 12.12
CA GLU A 170 4.76 -2.90 11.28
C GLU A 170 4.43 -1.60 12.06
N GLU A 171 3.42 -1.64 12.93
CA GLU A 171 3.00 -0.54 13.83
C GLU A 171 4.12 -0.03 14.76
N PHE A 172 5.08 -0.87 15.13
CA PHE A 172 6.14 -0.54 16.10
C PHE A 172 7.53 -0.48 15.48
N THR A 173 7.70 -0.96 14.24
CA THR A 173 9.01 -1.05 13.57
C THR A 173 9.74 0.28 13.51
N LEU A 174 9.04 1.40 13.21
CA LEU A 174 9.64 2.73 13.21
C LEU A 174 10.29 3.06 14.56
N TYR A 175 9.54 2.92 15.64
CA TYR A 175 10.01 3.23 17.00
C TYR A 175 11.13 2.28 17.45
N ALA A 176 11.00 0.99 17.12
CA ALA A 176 12.04 0.01 17.38
C ALA A 176 13.33 0.34 16.63
N SER A 177 13.24 0.75 15.36
CA SER A 177 14.43 1.10 14.56
C SER A 177 15.20 2.29 15.17
N VAL A 178 14.48 3.32 15.62
CA VAL A 178 15.08 4.47 16.30
C VAL A 178 15.67 4.08 17.65
N ALA A 179 14.99 3.21 18.42
CA ALA A 179 15.54 2.71 19.68
C ALA A 179 16.84 1.92 19.43
N VAL A 180 16.86 1.00 18.47
CA VAL A 180 18.05 0.23 18.06
C VAL A 180 19.20 1.17 17.71
N GLN A 181 18.97 2.17 16.86
CA GLN A 181 19.98 3.15 16.45
C GLN A 181 20.60 3.93 17.61
N ASN A 182 19.79 4.26 18.63
CA ASN A 182 20.25 5.09 19.75
C ASN A 182 20.99 4.30 20.84
N SER A 183 20.80 2.97 20.91
CA SER A 183 21.10 2.27 22.17
C SER A 183 21.67 0.85 22.06
N LEU A 184 21.75 0.25 20.87
CA LEU A 184 22.42 -1.04 20.66
C LEU A 184 23.78 -0.89 19.98
N ALA A 185 24.72 -1.78 20.30
CA ALA A 185 26.08 -1.73 19.76
C ALA A 185 26.17 -2.16 18.28
N ASN A 186 25.40 -3.18 17.88
CA ASN A 186 25.46 -3.76 16.53
C ASN A 186 24.31 -3.28 15.63
N VAL A 187 24.05 -1.97 15.63
CA VAL A 187 22.88 -1.32 15.00
C VAL A 187 22.55 -1.91 13.63
N ASN A 188 23.51 -1.96 12.71
CA ASN A 188 23.23 -2.38 11.33
C ASN A 188 22.78 -3.85 11.24
N GLN A 189 23.35 -4.74 12.06
CA GLN A 189 22.94 -6.15 12.09
C GLN A 189 21.56 -6.32 12.71
N GLU A 190 21.22 -5.52 13.73
CA GLU A 190 19.91 -5.55 14.37
C GLU A 190 18.79 -5.06 13.43
N LEU A 191 19.06 -3.97 12.70
CA LEU A 191 18.15 -3.49 11.66
C LEU A 191 18.01 -4.52 10.53
N PHE A 192 19.11 -5.17 10.14
CA PHE A 192 19.09 -6.23 9.12
C PHE A 192 18.29 -7.45 9.56
N GLU A 193 18.43 -7.90 10.80
CA GLU A 193 17.62 -8.98 11.36
C GLU A 193 16.14 -8.61 11.30
N LEU A 194 15.79 -7.40 11.77
CA LEU A 194 14.40 -6.95 11.82
C LEU A 194 13.78 -6.81 10.42
N ALA A 195 14.54 -6.34 9.43
CA ALA A 195 14.08 -6.14 8.06
C ALA A 195 13.61 -7.44 7.38
N GLN A 196 14.03 -8.60 7.89
CA GLN A 196 13.64 -9.91 7.37
C GLN A 196 12.27 -10.39 7.89
N PHE A 197 11.68 -9.71 8.88
CA PHE A 197 10.41 -10.07 9.52
C PHE A 197 9.25 -9.17 9.13
N VAL A 198 9.55 -8.00 8.56
CA VAL A 198 8.57 -7.01 8.11
C VAL A 198 8.48 -6.99 6.60
N HIS A 199 7.32 -6.60 6.08
CA HIS A 199 6.98 -6.64 4.67
C HIS A 199 6.15 -5.45 4.21
N GLY A 200 5.89 -4.45 5.06
CA GLY A 200 5.19 -3.22 4.71
C GLY A 200 5.97 -1.94 5.06
N TRP A 201 5.32 -1.00 5.75
CA TRP A 201 5.92 0.29 6.12
C TRP A 201 7.18 0.14 6.99
N GLY A 202 7.19 -0.82 7.91
CA GLY A 202 8.37 -1.16 8.70
C GLY A 202 9.55 -1.59 7.84
N LYS A 203 9.32 -2.34 6.75
CA LYS A 203 10.39 -2.72 5.83
C LYS A 203 10.96 -1.52 5.10
N ILE A 204 10.09 -0.61 4.65
CA ILE A 204 10.50 0.68 4.05
C ILE A 204 11.43 1.42 5.01
N GLN A 205 11.01 1.59 6.27
CA GLN A 205 11.81 2.28 7.28
C GLN A 205 13.18 1.62 7.54
N LEU A 206 13.24 0.29 7.58
CA LEU A 206 14.47 -0.43 7.89
C LEU A 206 15.45 -0.45 6.72
N VAL A 207 14.98 -0.73 5.51
CA VAL A 207 15.86 -0.79 4.32
C VAL A 207 16.47 0.57 4.02
N GLU A 208 15.72 1.67 4.19
CA GLU A 208 16.25 3.04 4.04
C GLU A 208 17.37 3.37 5.05
N ARG A 209 17.41 2.69 6.20
CA ARG A 209 18.41 2.88 7.27
C ARG A 209 19.54 1.86 7.22
N LEU A 210 19.47 0.88 6.32
CA LEU A 210 20.40 -0.23 6.30
C LEU A 210 21.67 0.14 5.53
N GLU A 211 22.82 -0.05 6.16
CA GLU A 211 24.10 0.13 5.49
C GLU A 211 24.50 -1.16 4.76
N PRO A 212 24.90 -1.10 3.48
CA PRO A 212 25.35 -2.26 2.70
C PRO A 212 26.78 -2.69 3.10
N ALA A 213 27.02 -2.90 4.39
CA ALA A 213 28.34 -3.12 4.97
C ALA A 213 28.90 -4.52 4.70
N THR A 214 28.05 -5.52 4.43
CA THR A 214 28.47 -6.91 4.22
C THR A 214 27.94 -7.47 2.89
N PRO A 215 28.64 -8.44 2.28
CA PRO A 215 28.13 -9.16 1.11
C PRO A 215 26.77 -9.83 1.35
N GLU A 216 26.50 -10.26 2.58
CA GLU A 216 25.22 -10.86 2.99
C GLU A 216 24.08 -9.86 2.88
N ILE A 217 24.26 -8.64 3.39
CA ILE A 217 23.25 -7.58 3.31
C ILE A 217 22.99 -7.21 1.85
N LYS A 218 24.05 -6.99 1.06
CA LYS A 218 23.92 -6.70 -0.38
C LYS A 218 23.17 -7.81 -1.12
N ALA A 219 23.55 -9.06 -0.86
CA ALA A 219 22.92 -10.23 -1.45
C ALA A 219 21.43 -10.35 -1.08
N TRP A 220 21.06 -10.01 0.16
CA TRP A 220 19.68 -10.02 0.62
C TRP A 220 18.86 -8.88 0.00
N LEU A 221 19.41 -7.66 -0.08
CA LEU A 221 18.75 -6.52 -0.71
C LEU A 221 18.33 -6.84 -2.15
N LEU A 222 19.22 -7.47 -2.92
CA LEU A 222 18.97 -7.84 -4.31
C LEU A 222 17.98 -8.99 -4.50
N ARG A 223 17.84 -9.89 -3.51
CA ARG A 223 16.98 -11.09 -3.63
C ARG A 223 15.61 -10.94 -2.98
N HIS A 224 15.55 -10.14 -1.92
CA HIS A 224 14.40 -10.08 -1.03
C HIS A 224 14.07 -8.66 -0.57
N GLY A 225 14.99 -7.69 -0.66
CA GLY A 225 14.80 -6.35 -0.14
C GLY A 225 13.64 -5.59 -0.79
N CYS A 226 13.53 -5.67 -2.12
CA CYS A 226 12.55 -4.87 -2.88
C CYS A 226 11.09 -5.30 -2.65
N ARG A 227 10.82 -6.59 -2.50
CA ARG A 227 9.46 -7.13 -2.33
C ARG A 227 8.76 -6.54 -1.11
N ASN A 228 7.60 -5.91 -1.31
CA ASN A 228 6.90 -5.16 -0.28
C ASN A 228 5.38 -5.21 -0.49
N SER A 229 4.60 -5.21 0.59
CA SER A 229 3.13 -5.26 0.55
C SER A 229 2.47 -3.91 0.28
N ILE A 230 3.21 -2.81 0.46
CA ILE A 230 2.74 -1.47 0.12
C ILE A 230 2.98 -1.22 -1.38
N MET A 231 4.24 -0.98 -1.74
CA MET A 231 4.71 -0.82 -3.12
C MET A 231 6.19 -1.21 -3.17
N ASN A 232 6.60 -1.96 -4.20
CA ASN A 232 8.00 -2.33 -4.42
C ASN A 232 8.83 -1.08 -4.79
N GLU A 233 8.18 -0.11 -5.42
CA GLU A 233 8.73 1.15 -5.93
C GLU A 233 9.37 2.01 -4.82
N TYR A 234 8.91 1.88 -3.56
CA TYR A 234 9.59 2.54 -2.42
C TYR A 234 11.02 2.02 -2.19
N LEU A 235 11.28 0.75 -2.53
CA LEU A 235 12.51 0.05 -2.14
C LEU A 235 13.43 -0.29 -3.32
N ALA A 236 12.91 -0.25 -4.55
CA ALA A 236 13.62 -0.71 -5.74
C ALA A 236 14.96 0.00 -5.95
N TYR A 237 14.96 1.33 -5.90
CA TYR A 237 16.17 2.13 -6.07
C TYR A 237 17.20 1.87 -4.97
N ALA A 238 16.78 1.94 -3.70
CA ALA A 238 17.65 1.67 -2.56
C ALA A 238 18.27 0.26 -2.65
N CYS A 239 17.49 -0.75 -3.02
CA CYS A 239 17.99 -2.11 -3.22
C CYS A 239 18.97 -2.21 -4.39
N ALA A 240 18.68 -1.56 -5.53
CA ALA A 240 19.53 -1.58 -6.71
C ALA A 240 20.90 -0.93 -6.47
N VAL A 241 20.91 0.21 -5.77
CA VAL A 241 22.11 0.97 -5.43
C VAL A 241 22.90 0.27 -4.34
N ASN A 242 22.28 0.02 -3.18
CA ASN A 242 22.99 -0.51 -2.02
C ASN A 242 23.40 -1.98 -2.22
N GLY A 243 22.65 -2.73 -3.02
CA GLY A 243 23.00 -4.09 -3.43
C GLY A 243 24.03 -4.18 -4.56
N GLU A 244 24.38 -3.06 -5.21
CA GLU A 244 25.27 -3.01 -6.39
C GLU A 244 24.77 -3.92 -7.54
N LEU A 245 23.48 -3.78 -7.90
CA LEU A 245 22.80 -4.67 -8.84
C LEU A 245 23.55 -4.83 -10.18
N HIS A 246 24.11 -3.75 -10.72
CA HIS A 246 24.89 -3.78 -11.96
C HIS A 246 26.12 -4.71 -11.86
N LEU A 247 26.85 -4.69 -10.73
CA LEU A 247 27.99 -5.61 -10.51
C LEU A 247 27.52 -7.04 -10.30
N ALA A 248 26.44 -7.23 -9.53
CA ALA A 248 25.91 -8.55 -9.24
C ALA A 248 25.45 -9.28 -10.51
N LEU A 249 24.79 -8.57 -11.45
CA LEU A 249 24.35 -9.14 -12.72
C LEU A 249 25.45 -9.25 -13.79
N ALA A 250 26.55 -8.51 -13.64
CA ALA A 250 27.72 -8.65 -14.51
C ALA A 250 28.49 -9.96 -14.25
N GLY A 251 28.32 -10.59 -13.07
CA GLY A 251 29.02 -11.81 -12.70
C GLY A 251 28.65 -13.04 -13.54
N ASP A 252 29.59 -13.99 -13.63
CA ASP A 252 29.42 -15.23 -14.40
C ASP A 252 28.41 -16.21 -13.76
N ALA A 253 28.25 -16.15 -12.44
CA ALA A 253 27.39 -17.03 -11.65
C ALA A 253 26.24 -16.26 -11.00
N VAL A 254 25.19 -16.03 -11.77
CA VAL A 254 23.91 -15.50 -11.26
C VAL A 254 23.02 -16.67 -10.89
N ASP A 255 22.59 -16.77 -9.63
CA ASP A 255 21.62 -17.78 -9.20
C ASP A 255 20.18 -17.35 -9.51
N GLU A 256 19.23 -18.27 -9.36
CA GLU A 256 17.82 -18.01 -9.67
C GLU A 256 17.23 -16.92 -8.77
N ALA A 257 17.55 -16.92 -7.48
CA ALA A 257 17.02 -15.94 -6.54
C ALA A 257 17.47 -14.51 -6.86
N LEU A 258 18.70 -14.34 -7.32
CA LEU A 258 19.22 -13.06 -7.78
C LEU A 258 18.57 -12.63 -9.09
N TYR A 259 18.34 -13.55 -10.03
CA TYR A 259 17.65 -13.23 -11.27
C TYR A 259 16.20 -12.78 -11.03
N GLU A 260 15.46 -13.50 -10.20
CA GLU A 260 14.09 -13.15 -9.81
C GLU A 260 14.02 -11.80 -9.08
N GLY A 261 14.88 -11.59 -8.08
CA GLY A 261 14.93 -10.33 -7.35
C GLY A 261 15.35 -9.15 -8.22
N ALA A 262 16.22 -9.36 -9.21
CA ALA A 262 16.55 -8.35 -10.20
C ALA A 262 15.36 -8.00 -11.09
N GLY A 263 14.56 -8.98 -11.50
CA GLY A 263 13.31 -8.74 -12.25
C GLY A 263 12.35 -7.84 -11.47
N GLU A 264 12.13 -8.16 -10.18
CA GLU A 264 11.28 -7.36 -9.29
C GLU A 264 11.79 -5.92 -9.14
N ILE A 265 13.10 -5.73 -8.94
CA ILE A 265 13.72 -4.40 -8.82
C ILE A 265 13.58 -3.61 -10.12
N LEU A 266 13.90 -4.21 -11.26
CA LEU A 266 13.86 -3.52 -12.56
C LEU A 266 12.42 -3.17 -12.95
N SER A 267 11.47 -4.08 -12.74
CA SER A 267 10.05 -3.81 -12.97
C SER A 267 9.57 -2.60 -12.18
N ALA A 268 9.90 -2.54 -10.88
CA ALA A 268 9.52 -1.41 -10.02
C ALA A 268 10.20 -0.09 -10.44
N LEU A 269 11.49 -0.11 -10.78
CA LEU A 269 12.20 1.07 -11.30
C LEU A 269 11.59 1.59 -12.62
N LEU A 270 11.17 0.69 -13.51
CA LEU A 270 10.62 1.08 -14.82
C LEU A 270 9.20 1.66 -14.73
N ARG A 271 8.39 1.20 -13.77
CA ARG A 271 7.04 1.75 -13.51
C ARG A 271 7.09 3.15 -12.91
N GLY A 272 8.10 3.41 -12.08
CA GLY A 272 8.22 4.65 -11.31
C GLY A 272 7.21 4.70 -10.15
N GLY A 273 7.50 5.53 -9.16
CA GLY A 273 6.69 5.57 -7.95
C GLY A 273 7.05 6.73 -7.03
N PRO A 274 6.81 6.58 -5.71
CA PRO A 274 7.00 7.65 -4.74
C PRO A 274 8.48 7.93 -4.40
N ALA A 275 9.40 7.04 -4.78
CA ALA A 275 10.85 7.19 -4.64
C ALA A 275 11.51 7.30 -6.02
N GLU A 276 12.84 7.39 -6.04
CA GLU A 276 13.65 7.40 -7.26
C GLU A 276 13.36 6.20 -8.19
N ASP A 277 13.45 6.44 -9.50
CA ASP A 277 13.08 5.46 -10.53
C ASP A 277 14.27 5.09 -11.45
N ILE A 278 13.99 4.41 -12.58
CA ILE A 278 15.02 3.99 -13.53
C ILE A 278 15.81 5.17 -14.13
N ASP A 279 15.22 6.36 -14.22
CA ASP A 279 15.88 7.56 -14.76
C ASP A 279 16.90 8.15 -13.76
N ASP A 280 16.73 7.88 -12.46
CA ASP A 280 17.69 8.23 -11.40
C ASP A 280 18.83 7.21 -11.26
N TYR A 281 18.67 5.99 -11.79
CA TYR A 281 19.67 4.92 -11.66
C TYR A 281 20.77 5.03 -12.73
N ALA A 282 21.94 5.52 -12.32
CA ALA A 282 23.08 5.76 -13.21
C ALA A 282 23.54 4.54 -14.05
N HIS A 283 23.29 3.32 -13.58
CA HIS A 283 23.66 2.08 -14.28
C HIS A 283 22.50 1.45 -15.09
N ALA A 284 21.43 2.22 -15.36
CA ALA A 284 20.24 1.72 -16.06
C ALA A 284 20.54 1.00 -17.41
N PRO A 285 21.32 1.56 -18.36
CA PRO A 285 21.61 0.85 -19.60
C PRO A 285 22.37 -0.48 -19.39
N GLU A 286 23.31 -0.48 -18.45
CA GLU A 286 24.14 -1.65 -18.13
C GLU A 286 23.30 -2.77 -17.53
N VAL A 287 22.52 -2.45 -16.49
CA VAL A 287 21.73 -3.45 -15.75
C VAL A 287 20.64 -4.08 -16.62
N LEU A 288 19.98 -3.28 -17.46
CA LEU A 288 18.99 -3.76 -18.42
C LEU A 288 19.65 -4.68 -19.46
N GLY A 289 20.86 -4.34 -19.93
CA GLY A 289 21.64 -5.20 -20.80
C GLY A 289 22.00 -6.55 -20.18
N HIS A 290 22.46 -6.55 -18.92
CA HIS A 290 22.78 -7.79 -18.21
C HIS A 290 21.55 -8.66 -17.98
N PHE A 291 20.43 -8.07 -17.57
CA PHE A 291 19.19 -8.79 -17.35
C PHE A 291 18.65 -9.42 -18.64
N LEU A 292 18.62 -8.69 -19.76
CA LEU A 292 18.22 -9.23 -21.06
C LEU A 292 19.15 -10.35 -21.54
N ARG A 293 20.47 -10.25 -21.29
CA ARG A 293 21.43 -11.32 -21.57
C ARG A 293 21.08 -12.59 -20.79
N LEU A 294 20.85 -12.47 -19.49
CA LEU A 294 20.50 -13.60 -18.61
C LEU A 294 19.15 -14.22 -19.00
N SER A 295 18.20 -13.39 -19.42
CA SER A 295 16.86 -13.81 -19.82
C SER A 295 16.83 -14.71 -21.06
N ARG A 296 17.90 -14.73 -21.88
CA ARG A 296 18.02 -15.63 -23.04
C ARG A 296 17.91 -17.09 -22.64
N ASP A 297 18.56 -17.47 -21.55
CA ASP A 297 18.63 -18.86 -21.09
C ASP A 297 17.65 -19.13 -19.93
N ARG A 298 17.24 -18.09 -19.20
CA ARG A 298 16.40 -18.18 -17.99
C ARG A 298 14.94 -17.77 -18.17
N GLY A 299 14.61 -17.06 -19.26
CA GLY A 299 13.26 -16.59 -19.55
C GLY A 299 12.29 -17.74 -19.80
N ALA A 300 11.70 -18.30 -18.74
CA ALA A 300 10.88 -19.50 -18.80
C ALA A 300 9.41 -19.27 -18.43
N SER A 301 9.12 -18.32 -17.53
CA SER A 301 7.78 -18.05 -16.99
C SER A 301 7.11 -16.82 -17.61
N VAL A 302 5.79 -16.68 -17.42
CA VAL A 302 5.04 -15.48 -17.85
C VAL A 302 5.40 -14.25 -17.02
N ALA A 303 5.88 -14.43 -15.78
CA ALA A 303 6.46 -13.35 -14.99
C ALA A 303 7.73 -12.78 -15.65
N HIS A 304 8.65 -13.66 -16.08
CA HIS A 304 9.86 -13.21 -16.79
C HIS A 304 9.49 -12.49 -18.10
N LEU A 305 8.47 -12.98 -18.81
CA LEU A 305 7.96 -12.28 -20.00
C LEU A 305 7.48 -10.86 -19.65
N ALA A 306 6.73 -10.68 -18.57
CA ALA A 306 6.28 -9.36 -18.16
C ALA A 306 7.43 -8.40 -17.83
N ASP A 307 8.47 -8.87 -17.13
CA ASP A 307 9.67 -8.06 -16.86
C ASP A 307 10.35 -7.63 -18.16
N MET A 308 10.53 -8.57 -19.11
CA MET A 308 11.12 -8.27 -20.42
C MET A 308 10.25 -7.33 -21.26
N MET A 309 8.93 -7.44 -21.14
CA MET A 309 7.99 -6.54 -21.81
C MET A 309 8.08 -5.12 -21.26
N GLU A 310 8.17 -4.95 -19.94
CA GLU A 310 8.34 -3.62 -19.33
C GLU A 310 9.64 -2.96 -19.82
N ILE A 311 10.72 -3.73 -19.96
CA ILE A 311 11.97 -3.25 -20.57
C ILE A 311 11.76 -2.88 -22.05
N TYR A 312 11.10 -3.72 -22.82
CA TYR A 312 10.83 -3.46 -24.24
C TYR A 312 9.98 -2.21 -24.44
N GLU A 313 8.89 -2.05 -23.67
CA GLU A 313 7.99 -0.91 -23.72
C GLU A 313 8.71 0.40 -23.36
N PHE A 314 9.52 0.38 -22.29
CA PHE A 314 10.35 1.51 -21.89
C PHE A 314 11.29 1.94 -23.03
N LEU A 315 12.00 0.99 -23.64
CA LEU A 315 12.94 1.26 -24.73
C LEU A 315 12.23 1.72 -26.01
N ASN A 316 11.02 1.22 -26.27
CA ASN A 316 10.23 1.52 -27.46
C ASN A 316 9.35 2.79 -27.31
N ALA A 317 9.30 3.40 -26.12
CA ALA A 317 8.48 4.58 -25.88
C ALA A 317 8.85 5.74 -26.84
N GLY A 318 7.87 6.26 -27.57
CA GLY A 318 8.00 7.33 -28.56
C GLY A 318 8.04 8.75 -27.97
N ASP A 319 8.56 8.91 -26.76
CA ASP A 319 8.64 10.20 -26.05
C ASP A 319 10.00 10.86 -26.32
N ASP A 320 10.07 11.64 -27.40
CA ASP A 320 11.31 12.27 -27.87
C ASP A 320 11.89 13.25 -26.83
N GLU A 321 11.05 13.95 -26.05
CA GLU A 321 11.51 14.89 -25.02
C GLU A 321 12.16 14.14 -23.84
N ARG A 322 11.52 13.09 -23.33
CA ARG A 322 12.08 12.28 -22.23
C ARG A 322 13.36 11.56 -22.66
N TRP A 323 13.41 11.06 -23.89
CA TRP A 323 14.63 10.45 -24.43
C TRP A 323 15.76 11.45 -24.63
N ALA A 324 15.48 12.68 -25.06
CA ALA A 324 16.49 13.73 -25.14
C ALA A 324 17.14 14.01 -23.77
N ALA A 325 16.35 14.03 -22.69
CA ALA A 325 16.86 14.18 -21.33
C ALA A 325 17.74 12.99 -20.90
N ARG A 326 17.32 11.75 -21.18
CA ARG A 326 18.10 10.53 -20.89
C ARG A 326 19.45 10.52 -21.60
N TYR A 327 19.48 10.97 -22.86
CA TYR A 327 20.72 11.06 -23.65
C TYR A 327 21.71 12.11 -23.15
N ALA A 328 21.26 13.08 -22.34
CA ALA A 328 22.14 14.00 -21.64
C ALA A 328 22.78 13.38 -20.39
N GLY A 329 22.28 12.21 -19.94
CA GLY A 329 22.73 11.49 -18.76
C GLY A 329 23.43 10.17 -19.09
N ALA A 330 22.98 9.09 -18.47
CA ALA A 330 23.62 7.77 -18.57
C ALA A 330 23.40 7.04 -19.90
N TRP A 331 22.44 7.48 -20.73
CA TRP A 331 22.04 6.77 -21.94
C TRP A 331 22.71 7.33 -23.20
N THR A 332 22.99 6.45 -24.16
CA THR A 332 23.22 6.86 -25.56
C THR A 332 22.11 6.32 -26.47
N GLU A 333 21.87 6.99 -27.60
CA GLU A 333 20.93 6.51 -28.63
C GLU A 333 21.32 5.12 -29.15
N ALA A 334 22.62 4.89 -29.34
CA ALA A 334 23.15 3.59 -29.77
C ALA A 334 22.86 2.48 -28.76
N GLU A 335 22.96 2.75 -27.45
CA GLU A 335 22.62 1.78 -26.42
C GLU A 335 21.13 1.48 -26.38
N ARG A 336 20.27 2.50 -26.47
CA ARG A 336 18.82 2.30 -26.56
C ARG A 336 18.46 1.38 -27.72
N ILE A 337 18.95 1.68 -28.93
CA ILE A 337 18.69 0.87 -30.13
C ILE A 337 19.21 -0.54 -29.92
N ARG A 338 20.43 -0.72 -29.40
CA ARG A 338 21.01 -2.03 -29.13
C ARG A 338 20.14 -2.84 -28.16
N LEU A 339 19.73 -2.26 -27.03
CA LEU A 339 18.92 -2.96 -26.04
C LEU A 339 17.52 -3.28 -26.57
N LEU A 340 16.94 -2.40 -27.39
CA LEU A 340 15.65 -2.66 -28.06
C LEU A 340 15.74 -3.84 -29.03
N GLU A 341 16.81 -3.94 -29.81
CA GLU A 341 17.05 -5.10 -30.68
C GLU A 341 17.33 -6.39 -29.89
N LEU A 342 17.93 -6.28 -28.69
CA LEU A 342 18.15 -7.43 -27.80
C LEU A 342 16.86 -7.94 -27.15
N SER A 343 15.92 -7.06 -26.81
CA SER A 343 14.68 -7.43 -26.12
C SER A 343 13.61 -8.01 -27.06
N LYS A 344 13.53 -7.54 -28.31
CA LYS A 344 12.58 -8.04 -29.33
C LYS A 344 12.48 -9.57 -29.43
N PRO A 345 13.56 -10.33 -29.69
CA PRO A 345 13.46 -11.79 -29.84
C PRO A 345 13.12 -12.51 -28.53
N LEU A 346 13.29 -11.86 -27.37
CA LEU A 346 12.92 -12.41 -26.08
C LEU A 346 11.42 -12.24 -25.81
N VAL A 347 10.88 -11.06 -26.10
CA VAL A 347 9.46 -10.74 -25.89
C VAL A 347 8.56 -11.43 -26.91
N PHE A 348 8.98 -11.51 -28.17
CA PHE A 348 8.18 -12.09 -29.27
C PHE A 348 8.58 -13.54 -29.59
N ARG A 349 9.03 -14.30 -28.58
CA ARG A 349 9.34 -15.72 -28.74
C ARG A 349 8.07 -16.53 -29.04
N ALA A 350 8.17 -17.49 -29.96
CA ALA A 350 7.02 -18.20 -30.52
C ALA A 350 6.27 -19.12 -29.52
N ASP A 351 6.88 -19.48 -28.39
CA ASP A 351 6.28 -20.31 -27.35
C ASP A 351 5.44 -19.51 -26.33
N TRP A 352 5.53 -18.18 -26.33
CA TRP A 352 4.83 -17.36 -25.34
C TRP A 352 3.31 -17.46 -25.39
N PRO A 353 2.65 -17.49 -26.57
CA PRO A 353 1.21 -17.66 -26.62
C PRO A 353 0.72 -18.86 -25.81
N ASP A 354 1.34 -20.04 -25.96
CA ASP A 354 0.94 -21.25 -25.24
C ASP A 354 1.11 -21.11 -23.72
N LYS A 355 2.21 -20.48 -23.28
CA LYS A 355 2.48 -20.24 -21.85
C LYS A 355 1.53 -19.21 -21.25
N VAL A 356 1.23 -18.14 -21.99
CA VAL A 356 0.27 -17.11 -21.58
C VAL A 356 -1.13 -17.71 -21.45
N TRP A 357 -1.55 -18.54 -22.42
CA TRP A 357 -2.83 -19.26 -22.33
C TRP A 357 -2.87 -20.23 -21.14
N ALA A 358 -1.80 -20.98 -20.89
CA ALA A 358 -1.73 -21.89 -19.74
C ALA A 358 -1.84 -21.13 -18.41
N ALA A 359 -1.13 -20.01 -18.25
CA ALA A 359 -1.18 -19.17 -17.07
C ALA A 359 -2.56 -18.49 -16.90
N LEU A 360 -3.19 -18.05 -18.00
CA LEU A 360 -4.51 -17.44 -17.99
C LEU A 360 -5.60 -18.42 -17.49
N VAL A 361 -5.53 -19.68 -17.91
CA VAL A 361 -6.56 -20.69 -17.62
C VAL A 361 -6.32 -21.39 -16.29
N SER A 362 -5.06 -21.69 -15.97
CA SER A 362 -4.70 -22.60 -14.86
C SER A 362 -3.74 -21.98 -13.84
N GLY A 363 -3.28 -20.75 -14.07
CA GLY A 363 -2.37 -20.06 -13.16
C GLY A 363 -3.06 -19.57 -11.90
N SER A 364 -2.24 -19.23 -10.90
CA SER A 364 -2.65 -18.46 -9.74
C SER A 364 -3.21 -17.09 -10.14
N ARG A 365 -3.90 -16.40 -9.23
CA ARG A 365 -4.47 -15.08 -9.51
C ARG A 365 -3.41 -14.05 -9.95
N ALA A 366 -2.22 -14.11 -9.35
CA ALA A 366 -1.09 -13.26 -9.73
C ALA A 366 -0.59 -13.58 -11.15
N GLU A 367 -0.47 -14.87 -11.50
CA GLU A 367 -0.08 -15.29 -12.85
C GLU A 367 -1.13 -14.92 -13.89
N GLN A 368 -2.42 -15.03 -13.57
CA GLN A 368 -3.53 -14.62 -14.45
C GLN A 368 -3.43 -13.13 -14.77
N TYR A 369 -3.22 -12.27 -13.75
CA TYR A 369 -3.06 -10.84 -13.94
C TYR A 369 -1.90 -10.52 -14.90
N THR A 370 -0.76 -11.17 -14.69
CA THR A 370 0.41 -11.02 -15.57
C THR A 370 0.15 -11.55 -16.98
N ALA A 371 -0.57 -12.67 -17.11
CA ALA A 371 -0.92 -13.27 -18.40
C ALA A 371 -1.86 -12.37 -19.22
N ILE A 372 -2.81 -11.66 -18.60
CA ILE A 372 -3.70 -10.73 -19.29
C ILE A 372 -2.89 -9.56 -19.90
N ARG A 373 -1.96 -8.99 -19.14
CA ARG A 373 -1.06 -7.94 -19.64
C ARG A 373 -0.20 -8.45 -20.80
N ALA A 374 0.40 -9.63 -20.65
CA ALA A 374 1.21 -10.26 -21.68
C ALA A 374 0.41 -10.55 -22.96
N ALA A 375 -0.82 -11.07 -22.82
CA ALA A 375 -1.71 -11.32 -23.94
C ALA A 375 -1.99 -10.07 -24.76
N ARG A 376 -2.25 -8.93 -24.11
CA ARG A 376 -2.49 -7.65 -24.79
C ARG A 376 -1.29 -7.22 -25.62
N ALA A 377 -0.08 -7.26 -25.06
CA ALA A 377 1.12 -6.85 -25.80
C ALA A 377 1.47 -7.79 -26.95
N LEU A 378 1.15 -9.08 -26.81
CA LEU A 378 1.30 -10.07 -27.88
C LEU A 378 0.14 -10.05 -28.89
N GLY A 379 -0.89 -9.23 -28.69
CA GLY A 379 -2.07 -9.17 -29.56
C GLY A 379 -2.94 -10.43 -29.52
N LEU A 380 -2.93 -11.17 -28.41
CA LEU A 380 -3.75 -12.36 -28.21
C LEU A 380 -5.17 -11.97 -27.81
N ASP A 381 -6.16 -12.51 -28.52
CA ASP A 381 -7.57 -12.31 -28.17
C ASP A 381 -7.99 -13.22 -27.01
N VAL A 382 -7.82 -12.72 -25.78
CA VAL A 382 -8.19 -13.42 -24.54
C VAL A 382 -9.60 -13.11 -24.06
N TRP A 383 -10.32 -12.22 -24.74
CA TRP A 383 -11.65 -11.78 -24.33
C TRP A 383 -12.64 -12.94 -24.13
N PRO A 384 -12.74 -13.95 -25.02
CA PRO A 384 -13.71 -15.04 -24.84
C PRO A 384 -13.45 -15.85 -23.56
N GLU A 385 -12.19 -16.03 -23.18
CA GLU A 385 -11.81 -16.76 -21.99
C GLU A 385 -12.07 -15.94 -20.72
N LEU A 386 -11.71 -14.65 -20.72
CA LEU A 386 -12.04 -13.74 -19.61
C LEU A 386 -13.56 -13.64 -19.40
N TYR A 387 -14.33 -13.62 -20.48
CA TYR A 387 -15.79 -13.59 -20.41
C TYR A 387 -16.34 -14.89 -19.81
N ARG A 388 -15.79 -16.05 -20.19
CA ARG A 388 -16.12 -17.35 -19.58
C ARG A 388 -15.81 -17.38 -18.08
N GLN A 389 -14.67 -16.83 -17.67
CA GLN A 389 -14.29 -16.73 -16.25
C GLN A 389 -15.26 -15.82 -15.48
N LEU A 390 -15.64 -14.69 -16.07
CA LEU A 390 -16.60 -13.76 -15.48
C LEU A 390 -17.98 -14.42 -15.28
N GLN A 391 -18.42 -15.25 -16.21
CA GLN A 391 -19.67 -16.01 -16.07
C GLN A 391 -19.65 -16.95 -14.84
N ALA A 392 -18.48 -17.45 -14.45
CA ALA A 392 -18.31 -18.26 -13.24
C ALA A 392 -18.17 -17.42 -11.96
N ALA A 393 -17.70 -16.17 -12.08
CA ALA A 393 -17.54 -15.23 -10.97
C ALA A 393 -18.15 -13.84 -11.30
N PRO A 394 -19.50 -13.70 -11.30
CA PRO A 394 -20.17 -12.53 -11.86
C PRO A 394 -19.94 -11.19 -11.15
N ALA A 395 -19.35 -11.21 -9.96
CA ALA A 395 -19.00 -10.02 -9.17
C ALA A 395 -17.49 -9.68 -9.23
N ASP A 396 -16.71 -10.36 -10.07
CA ASP A 396 -15.28 -10.08 -10.22
C ASP A 396 -15.06 -8.76 -10.98
N GLN A 397 -14.81 -7.70 -10.21
CA GLN A 397 -14.55 -6.36 -10.72
C GLN A 397 -13.41 -6.31 -11.75
N SER A 398 -12.33 -7.05 -11.51
CA SER A 398 -11.14 -6.98 -12.37
C SER A 398 -11.40 -7.55 -13.76
N LEU A 399 -12.27 -8.57 -13.87
CA LEU A 399 -12.66 -9.11 -15.17
C LEU A 399 -13.51 -8.13 -15.96
N TYR A 400 -14.45 -7.41 -15.32
CA TYR A 400 -15.19 -6.33 -16.00
C TYR A 400 -14.26 -5.25 -16.53
N TYR A 401 -13.30 -4.81 -15.71
CA TYR A 401 -12.29 -3.82 -16.10
C TYR A 401 -11.52 -4.27 -17.35
N GLU A 402 -11.04 -5.52 -17.39
CA GLU A 402 -10.27 -6.02 -18.52
C GLU A 402 -11.13 -6.26 -19.78
N LEU A 403 -12.38 -6.71 -19.61
CA LEU A 403 -13.30 -6.99 -20.72
C LEU A 403 -13.85 -5.72 -21.39
N MET A 404 -13.94 -4.60 -20.66
CA MET A 404 -14.32 -3.29 -21.21
C MET A 404 -13.23 -2.69 -22.11
N ARG A 405 -11.97 -3.15 -22.00
CA ARG A 405 -10.84 -2.68 -22.81
C ARG A 405 -10.85 -3.31 -24.20
N THR A 406 -11.90 -3.01 -24.97
CA THR A 406 -12.09 -3.49 -26.33
C THR A 406 -12.74 -2.40 -27.19
N ASP A 407 -12.29 -2.29 -28.44
CA ASP A 407 -12.92 -1.40 -29.43
C ASP A 407 -14.14 -2.05 -30.12
N ASP A 408 -14.41 -3.33 -29.84
CA ASP A 408 -15.55 -4.05 -30.40
C ASP A 408 -16.82 -3.74 -29.60
N ARG A 409 -17.64 -2.84 -30.15
CA ARG A 409 -18.94 -2.47 -29.57
C ARG A 409 -19.84 -3.67 -29.28
N SER A 410 -19.79 -4.73 -30.08
CA SER A 410 -20.64 -5.91 -29.88
C SER A 410 -20.28 -6.66 -28.58
N ARG A 411 -18.99 -6.71 -28.24
CA ARG A 411 -18.47 -7.27 -26.97
C ARG A 411 -18.90 -6.43 -25.78
N VAL A 412 -18.83 -5.10 -25.90
CA VAL A 412 -19.31 -4.18 -24.85
C VAL A 412 -20.80 -4.38 -24.60
N GLU A 413 -21.61 -4.44 -25.67
CA GLU A 413 -23.05 -4.68 -25.57
C GLU A 413 -23.37 -6.06 -24.97
N GLU A 414 -22.57 -7.10 -25.29
CA GLU A 414 -22.71 -8.43 -24.69
C GLU A 414 -22.36 -8.44 -23.19
N LEU A 415 -21.28 -7.75 -22.81
CA LEU A 415 -20.85 -7.61 -21.42
C LEU A 415 -21.90 -6.86 -20.58
N VAL A 416 -22.40 -5.74 -21.10
CA VAL A 416 -23.47 -4.96 -20.47
C VAL A 416 -24.72 -5.80 -20.27
N ARG A 417 -25.17 -6.52 -21.31
CA ARG A 417 -26.34 -7.42 -21.20
C ARG A 417 -26.12 -8.50 -20.15
N PHE A 418 -24.91 -9.01 -20.00
CA PHE A 418 -24.58 -9.97 -18.96
C PHE A 418 -24.66 -9.33 -17.57
N ALA A 419 -24.01 -8.19 -17.36
CA ALA A 419 -23.99 -7.47 -16.09
C ALA A 419 -25.41 -7.11 -15.62
N GLU A 420 -26.27 -6.63 -16.52
CA GLU A 420 -27.67 -6.30 -16.22
C GLU A 420 -28.49 -7.49 -15.70
N ARG A 421 -28.13 -8.73 -16.09
CA ARG A 421 -28.78 -9.96 -15.61
C ARG A 421 -28.12 -10.55 -14.37
N ALA A 422 -26.80 -10.42 -14.26
CA ALA A 422 -26.00 -11.15 -13.29
C ALA A 422 -25.73 -10.36 -12.00
N LEU A 423 -25.64 -9.02 -12.09
CA LEU A 423 -25.45 -8.18 -10.92
C LEU A 423 -26.80 -7.93 -10.21
N PRO A 424 -26.86 -7.98 -8.87
CA PRO A 424 -28.06 -7.65 -8.12
C PRO A 424 -28.28 -6.13 -8.06
N LEU A 425 -28.57 -5.50 -9.21
CA LEU A 425 -28.66 -4.04 -9.35
C LEU A 425 -29.68 -3.40 -8.39
N ALA A 426 -30.78 -4.10 -8.08
CA ALA A 426 -31.79 -3.61 -7.15
C ALA A 426 -31.27 -3.52 -5.70
N ASP A 427 -30.33 -4.37 -5.32
CA ASP A 427 -29.78 -4.42 -3.95
C ASP A 427 -28.74 -3.32 -3.71
N ILE A 428 -28.13 -2.80 -4.79
CA ILE A 428 -27.11 -1.75 -4.74
C ILE A 428 -27.66 -0.36 -5.08
N ALA A 429 -28.80 -0.28 -5.77
CA ALA A 429 -29.48 0.96 -6.15
C ALA A 429 -30.43 1.45 -5.02
N VAL A 430 -29.91 1.58 -3.80
CA VAL A 430 -30.69 1.86 -2.59
C VAL A 430 -30.81 3.35 -2.22
N GLY A 431 -30.26 4.23 -3.05
CA GLY A 431 -30.27 5.68 -2.88
C GLY A 431 -28.88 6.25 -2.57
N PRO A 432 -28.64 7.54 -2.90
CA PRO A 432 -27.34 8.17 -2.75
C PRO A 432 -26.99 8.41 -1.28
N ALA A 433 -25.72 8.20 -0.96
CA ALA A 433 -25.07 8.41 0.33
C ALA A 433 -23.60 8.80 0.11
N ASP A 434 -22.88 9.15 1.17
CA ASP A 434 -21.45 9.49 1.10
C ASP A 434 -20.55 8.28 1.37
N GLN A 435 -20.85 7.14 0.75
CA GLN A 435 -20.03 5.94 0.91
C GLN A 435 -18.86 5.94 -0.07
N MET A 436 -17.69 5.54 0.43
CA MET A 436 -16.45 5.47 -0.36
C MET A 436 -16.38 4.22 -1.26
N GLY A 437 -17.14 3.16 -0.95
CA GLY A 437 -17.14 1.93 -1.72
C GLY A 437 -15.94 1.01 -1.44
N LEU A 438 -15.41 1.02 -0.22
CA LEU A 438 -14.23 0.25 0.18
C LEU A 438 -14.62 -0.97 1.00
N GLY A 439 -14.16 -2.15 0.61
CA GLY A 439 -14.37 -3.40 1.34
C GLY A 439 -15.12 -4.46 0.53
N PRO A 440 -15.10 -5.74 0.96
CA PRO A 440 -15.73 -6.85 0.25
C PRO A 440 -17.25 -6.68 0.03
N GLU A 441 -17.93 -6.00 0.94
CA GLU A 441 -19.36 -5.68 0.84
C GLU A 441 -19.69 -4.78 -0.37
N PHE A 442 -18.69 -4.04 -0.89
CA PHE A 442 -18.82 -3.19 -2.06
C PHE A 442 -18.41 -3.87 -3.37
N ALA A 443 -18.12 -5.18 -3.38
CA ALA A 443 -17.65 -5.89 -4.57
C ALA A 443 -18.57 -5.69 -5.79
N VAL A 444 -19.89 -5.72 -5.60
CA VAL A 444 -20.86 -5.49 -6.68
C VAL A 444 -20.84 -4.02 -7.16
N HIS A 445 -20.68 -3.06 -6.24
CA HIS A 445 -20.50 -1.64 -6.60
C HIS A 445 -19.22 -1.42 -7.41
N GLY A 446 -18.14 -2.12 -7.06
CA GLY A 446 -16.88 -2.13 -7.81
C GLY A 446 -17.06 -2.72 -9.21
N ALA A 447 -17.76 -3.85 -9.33
CA ALA A 447 -18.09 -4.44 -10.63
C ALA A 447 -18.92 -3.49 -11.52
N LEU A 448 -19.93 -2.84 -10.95
CA LEU A 448 -20.71 -1.81 -11.65
C LEU A 448 -19.82 -0.64 -12.09
N ASP A 449 -18.93 -0.17 -11.20
CA ASP A 449 -17.99 0.92 -11.47
C ASP A 449 -17.12 0.65 -12.70
N SER A 450 -16.51 -0.55 -12.75
CA SER A 450 -15.60 -0.95 -13.82
C SER A 450 -16.24 -1.01 -15.20
N ILE A 451 -17.56 -1.16 -15.28
CA ILE A 451 -18.30 -1.06 -16.54
C ILE A 451 -18.64 0.39 -16.84
N VAL A 452 -19.28 1.07 -15.88
CA VAL A 452 -19.87 2.40 -16.08
C VAL A 452 -18.80 3.46 -16.39
N GLN A 453 -17.59 3.33 -15.83
CA GLN A 453 -16.50 4.29 -16.05
C GLN A 453 -16.11 4.49 -17.53
N ASP A 454 -16.33 3.46 -18.36
CA ASP A 454 -15.93 3.41 -19.78
C ASP A 454 -17.14 3.53 -20.73
N LEU A 455 -18.36 3.66 -20.20
CA LEU A 455 -19.56 3.83 -21.02
C LEU A 455 -19.65 5.20 -21.69
N ASP A 456 -18.83 6.18 -21.32
CA ASP A 456 -18.72 7.47 -22.02
C ASP A 456 -18.41 7.30 -23.51
N ALA A 457 -17.61 6.30 -23.87
CA ALA A 457 -17.29 5.96 -25.26
C ALA A 457 -18.40 5.20 -26.00
N HIS A 458 -19.48 4.79 -25.33
CA HIS A 458 -20.54 3.93 -25.88
C HIS A 458 -21.96 4.50 -25.74
N PRO A 459 -22.30 5.61 -26.43
CA PRO A 459 -23.63 6.20 -26.39
C PRO A 459 -24.77 5.20 -26.55
N GLY A 460 -25.68 5.21 -25.56
CA GLY A 460 -26.92 4.44 -25.54
C GLY A 460 -26.78 3.00 -25.02
N VAL A 461 -25.58 2.54 -24.68
CA VAL A 461 -25.32 1.20 -24.14
C VAL A 461 -25.28 1.25 -22.61
N GLY A 462 -25.97 0.34 -21.92
CA GLY A 462 -25.89 0.22 -20.46
C GLY A 462 -26.71 1.23 -19.67
N LYS A 463 -27.84 1.69 -20.23
CA LYS A 463 -28.74 2.64 -19.58
C LYS A 463 -29.22 2.17 -18.21
N THR A 464 -29.52 0.87 -18.07
CA THR A 464 -29.92 0.27 -16.78
C THR A 464 -28.81 0.34 -15.74
N LEU A 465 -27.56 0.09 -16.16
CA LEU A 465 -26.38 0.16 -15.30
C LEU A 465 -26.13 1.61 -14.85
N ILE A 466 -26.22 2.57 -15.78
CA ILE A 466 -26.12 4.00 -15.46
C ILE A 466 -27.22 4.43 -14.49
N ALA A 467 -28.48 4.06 -14.74
CA ALA A 467 -29.60 4.38 -13.85
C ALA A 467 -29.40 3.80 -12.45
N SER A 468 -28.90 2.57 -12.35
CA SER A 468 -28.58 1.92 -11.08
C SER A 468 -27.41 2.63 -10.37
N ALA A 469 -26.37 3.01 -11.12
CA ALA A 469 -25.22 3.73 -10.60
C ALA A 469 -25.59 5.12 -10.05
N LEU A 470 -26.52 5.85 -10.70
CA LEU A 470 -27.05 7.12 -10.19
C LEU A 470 -27.78 6.96 -8.84
N GLN A 471 -28.31 5.78 -8.53
CA GLN A 471 -28.96 5.46 -7.25
C GLN A 471 -28.03 4.73 -6.26
N SER A 472 -26.74 4.57 -6.59
CA SER A 472 -25.78 3.91 -5.70
C SER A 472 -25.47 4.79 -4.48
N PRO A 473 -25.33 4.22 -3.27
CA PRO A 473 -24.79 4.92 -2.11
C PRO A 473 -23.30 5.27 -2.26
N VAL A 474 -22.60 4.70 -3.24
CA VAL A 474 -21.17 4.96 -3.48
C VAL A 474 -20.97 6.18 -4.38
N ILE A 475 -20.26 7.20 -3.88
CA ILE A 475 -20.03 8.47 -4.59
C ILE A 475 -19.40 8.24 -5.97
N ARG A 476 -18.42 7.32 -6.05
CA ARG A 476 -17.69 7.03 -7.27
C ARG A 476 -18.60 6.49 -8.39
N ASN A 477 -19.52 5.57 -8.08
CA ASN A 477 -20.48 5.06 -9.08
C ASN A 477 -21.31 6.18 -9.69
N ARG A 478 -21.84 7.08 -8.84
CA ARG A 478 -22.62 8.24 -9.29
C ARG A 478 -21.77 9.15 -10.18
N SER A 479 -20.54 9.46 -9.75
CA SER A 479 -19.61 10.28 -10.53
C SER A 479 -19.27 9.69 -11.90
N MET A 480 -19.08 8.36 -12.00
CA MET A 480 -18.82 7.67 -13.27
C MET A 480 -20.06 7.66 -14.18
N ALA A 481 -21.25 7.47 -13.61
CA ALA A 481 -22.50 7.58 -14.37
C ALA A 481 -22.67 8.99 -14.96
N LEU A 482 -22.36 10.04 -14.20
CA LEU A 482 -22.40 11.43 -14.68
C LEU A 482 -21.39 11.67 -15.81
N LYS A 483 -20.17 11.14 -15.68
CA LYS A 483 -19.14 11.21 -16.74
C LYS A 483 -19.65 10.60 -18.05
N ALA A 484 -20.28 9.42 -17.99
CA ALA A 484 -20.85 8.78 -19.17
C ALA A 484 -21.96 9.64 -19.81
N LEU A 485 -22.88 10.16 -18.99
CA LEU A 485 -24.01 10.96 -19.46
C LEU A 485 -23.59 12.32 -20.06
N GLU A 486 -22.56 12.96 -19.51
CA GLU A 486 -21.96 14.18 -20.08
C GLU A 486 -21.43 13.95 -21.49
N ALA A 487 -20.78 12.81 -21.74
CA ALA A 487 -20.24 12.48 -23.06
C ALA A 487 -21.33 12.11 -24.07
N TRP A 488 -22.47 11.60 -23.59
CA TRP A 488 -23.55 11.14 -24.47
C TRP A 488 -24.34 12.29 -25.10
N PRO A 489 -24.82 12.12 -26.35
CA PRO A 489 -25.85 12.99 -26.90
C PRO A 489 -27.19 12.74 -26.18
N LEU A 490 -28.05 13.76 -26.12
CA LEU A 490 -29.29 13.72 -25.33
C LEU A 490 -30.29 12.67 -25.86
N ASP A 491 -30.27 12.36 -27.15
CA ASP A 491 -31.12 11.33 -27.77
C ASP A 491 -30.74 9.89 -27.37
N ALA A 492 -29.54 9.71 -26.81
CA ALA A 492 -29.14 8.44 -26.21
C ALA A 492 -29.74 8.23 -24.81
N TRP A 493 -30.23 9.28 -24.16
CA TRP A 493 -30.85 9.20 -22.83
C TRP A 493 -32.27 8.69 -22.95
N ASP A 494 -32.70 7.84 -22.01
CA ASP A 494 -34.10 7.42 -21.90
C ASP A 494 -34.78 8.06 -20.69
N ASP A 495 -36.10 7.85 -20.57
CA ASP A 495 -36.91 8.42 -19.49
C ASP A 495 -36.42 8.00 -18.10
N SER A 496 -35.83 6.80 -17.97
CA SER A 496 -35.32 6.29 -16.69
C SER A 496 -34.09 7.06 -16.23
N VAL A 497 -33.16 7.35 -17.15
CA VAL A 497 -31.96 8.16 -16.91
C VAL A 497 -32.36 9.60 -16.59
N ILE A 498 -33.26 10.20 -17.37
CA ILE A 498 -33.73 11.58 -17.14
C ILE A 498 -34.42 11.69 -15.78
N ALA A 499 -35.30 10.75 -15.43
CA ALA A 499 -35.96 10.72 -14.13
C ALA A 499 -34.95 10.52 -12.99
N GLY A 500 -33.96 9.64 -13.17
CA GLY A 500 -32.88 9.41 -12.22
C GLY A 500 -32.07 10.67 -11.94
N MET A 501 -31.64 11.39 -12.98
CA MET A 501 -30.91 12.66 -12.86
C MET A 501 -31.72 13.72 -12.11
N LYS A 502 -33.01 13.89 -12.45
CA LYS A 502 -33.91 14.85 -11.78
C LYS A 502 -34.16 14.51 -10.31
N SER A 503 -34.24 13.22 -10.00
CA SER A 503 -34.36 12.74 -8.62
C SER A 503 -33.07 13.03 -7.85
N LEU A 504 -31.93 12.63 -8.41
CA LEU A 504 -30.62 12.77 -7.80
C LEU A 504 -30.27 14.23 -7.49
N ALA A 505 -30.60 15.17 -8.38
CA ALA A 505 -30.41 16.62 -8.15
C ALA A 505 -31.07 17.16 -6.87
N LYS A 506 -32.08 16.46 -6.33
CA LYS A 506 -32.81 16.84 -5.12
C LYS A 506 -32.28 16.19 -3.85
N VAL A 507 -31.67 15.01 -3.97
CA VAL A 507 -31.34 14.14 -2.82
C VAL A 507 -29.86 13.79 -2.72
N GLU A 508 -29.04 14.18 -3.69
CA GLU A 508 -27.58 13.98 -3.66
C GLU A 508 -26.96 14.64 -2.42
N PRO A 509 -26.33 13.87 -1.51
CA PRO A 509 -25.67 14.41 -0.32
C PRO A 509 -24.40 15.20 -0.64
N ASP A 510 -23.61 14.81 -1.64
CA ASP A 510 -22.38 15.51 -2.00
C ASP A 510 -22.68 16.80 -2.79
N ASP A 511 -22.30 17.94 -2.23
CA ASP A 511 -22.61 19.25 -2.82
C ASP A 511 -21.97 19.45 -4.20
N ARG A 512 -20.76 18.91 -4.45
CA ARG A 512 -20.07 19.05 -5.73
C ARG A 512 -20.76 18.25 -6.82
N LEU A 513 -21.16 17.01 -6.52
CA LEU A 513 -21.94 16.18 -7.43
C LEU A 513 -23.30 16.82 -7.70
N ARG A 514 -23.95 17.38 -6.67
CA ARG A 514 -25.26 18.03 -6.82
C ARG A 514 -25.20 19.22 -7.78
N ASP A 515 -24.17 20.05 -7.68
CA ASP A 515 -23.97 21.19 -8.58
C ASP A 515 -23.68 20.72 -10.01
N ARG A 516 -22.78 19.73 -10.18
CA ARG A 516 -22.51 19.10 -11.48
C ARG A 516 -23.78 18.54 -12.14
N ILE A 517 -24.65 17.86 -11.39
CA ILE A 517 -25.93 17.33 -11.90
C ILE A 517 -26.83 18.46 -12.41
N ARG A 518 -26.92 19.57 -11.66
CA ARG A 518 -27.74 20.72 -12.05
C ARG A 518 -27.20 21.39 -13.31
N GLU A 519 -25.89 21.55 -13.43
CA GLU A 519 -25.25 22.06 -14.64
C GLU A 519 -25.61 21.20 -15.86
N ILE A 520 -25.44 19.88 -15.75
CA ILE A 520 -25.81 18.94 -16.84
C ILE A 520 -27.29 19.09 -17.21
N LEU A 521 -28.20 19.11 -16.23
CA LEU A 521 -29.63 19.25 -16.50
C LEU A 521 -29.97 20.59 -17.18
N GLN A 522 -29.25 21.67 -16.83
CA GLN A 522 -29.48 23.00 -17.37
C GLN A 522 -29.01 23.10 -18.82
N GLU A 523 -27.79 22.64 -19.09
CA GLU A 523 -27.21 22.61 -20.44
C GLU A 523 -28.04 21.79 -21.42
N ARG A 524 -28.67 20.72 -20.92
CA ARG A 524 -29.52 19.82 -21.71
C ARG A 524 -30.99 20.26 -21.78
N GLY A 525 -31.36 21.37 -21.16
CA GLY A 525 -32.74 21.90 -21.19
C GLY A 525 -33.77 21.03 -20.45
N LEU A 526 -33.33 20.33 -19.40
CA LEU A 526 -34.14 19.38 -18.62
C LEU A 526 -34.55 19.91 -17.23
N LEU A 527 -34.03 21.06 -16.82
CA LEU A 527 -34.21 21.66 -15.50
C LEU A 527 -35.54 22.41 -15.33
#